data_AF-A0A2D8UK69-F1
#
_entry.id   AF-A0A2D8UK69-F1
#
_cell.length_a   1.000
_cell.length_b   1.000
_cell.length_c   1.000
_cell.angle_alpha   90.00
_cell.angle_beta   90.00
_cell.angle_gamma   90.00
#
_symmetry.space_group_name_H-M   'P 1'
#
loop_
_entity.id
_entity.type
_entity.pdbx_description
1 polymer ?
#
loop_
_entity_poly.entity_id
_entity_poly.type
_entity_poly.pdbx_seq_one_letter_code
_entity_poly.pdbx_strand_id
1 'polypeptide(L)'
;MKELKLIGFIICSLIIISCSTTKNIKQTSRDGSSYEKAIIAKSISEEYEYVKTVCSNCQFLGQALSYYNDRPYDILNLKKPNGEKVSYYFDISSFFGKGF
;
A
#
# COMPACT_ATOMS: atom_id res chain seq x y z
N MET A 1 -52.13 33.23 3.33
CA MET A 1 -52.69 32.61 4.55
C MET A 1 -53.34 31.30 4.16
N LYS A 2 -53.07 30.22 4.93
CA LYS A 2 -53.61 28.84 4.84
C LYS A 2 -52.88 27.98 3.78
N GLU A 3 -51.78 27.33 4.12
CA GLU A 3 -51.61 26.09 4.92
C GLU A 3 -52.35 24.86 4.38
N LEU A 4 -51.54 23.92 3.88
CA LEU A 4 -51.54 22.47 4.16
C LEU A 4 -52.81 21.63 3.89
N LYS A 5 -52.68 20.61 3.02
CA LYS A 5 -52.95 19.21 3.43
C LYS A 5 -52.35 18.16 2.47
N LEU A 6 -51.60 17.28 3.13
CA LEU A 6 -50.94 16.05 2.74
C LEU A 6 -51.96 14.93 2.40
N ILE A 7 -51.44 13.81 1.82
CA ILE A 7 -52.03 12.46 1.59
C ILE A 7 -52.37 12.25 0.10
N GLY A 8 -51.83 11.28 -0.65
CA GLY A 8 -51.00 10.12 -0.34
C GLY A 8 -51.34 9.06 -1.39
N PHE A 9 -50.40 8.71 -2.27
CA PHE A 9 -50.54 7.52 -3.11
C PHE A 9 -49.24 6.73 -3.07
N ILE A 10 -49.32 5.67 -2.29
CA ILE A 10 -48.38 4.57 -2.16
C ILE A 10 -48.14 3.99 -3.55
N ILE A 11 -46.91 4.09 -4.07
CA ILE A 11 -46.46 3.22 -5.16
C ILE A 11 -45.16 2.56 -4.75
N CYS A 12 -45.31 1.27 -4.46
CA CYS A 12 -44.29 0.24 -4.39
C CYS A 12 -43.12 0.50 -5.33
N SER A 13 -41.94 0.69 -4.76
CA SER A 13 -40.68 0.44 -5.44
C SER A 13 -39.66 -0.01 -4.40
N LEU A 14 -39.92 -1.16 -3.79
CA LEU A 14 -38.91 -1.99 -3.12
C LEU A 14 -37.99 -2.56 -4.21
N ILE A 15 -37.12 -1.70 -4.74
CA ILE A 15 -35.96 -2.12 -5.52
C ILE A 15 -34.92 -2.52 -4.49
N ILE A 16 -34.98 -3.78 -4.07
CA ILE A 16 -33.91 -4.44 -3.34
C ILE A 16 -32.68 -4.49 -4.26
N ILE A 17 -31.87 -3.43 -4.19
CA ILE A 17 -30.52 -3.42 -4.76
C ILE A 17 -29.70 -4.37 -3.89
N SER A 18 -29.70 -5.64 -4.26
CA SER A 18 -28.70 -6.61 -3.79
C SER A 18 -27.35 -6.20 -4.35
N CYS A 19 -26.69 -5.25 -3.69
CA CYS A 19 -25.29 -5.00 -3.91
C CYS A 19 -24.53 -6.17 -3.27
N SER A 20 -24.34 -7.24 -4.04
CA SER A 20 -23.38 -8.27 -3.68
C SER A 20 -22.01 -7.61 -3.66
N THR A 21 -21.56 -7.22 -2.46
CA THR A 21 -20.15 -6.87 -2.22
C THR A 21 -19.36 -8.16 -2.42
N THR A 22 -18.99 -8.43 -3.67
CA THR A 22 -17.83 -9.25 -3.96
C THR A 22 -16.68 -8.56 -3.26
N LYS A 23 -16.19 -9.15 -2.16
CA LYS A 23 -14.88 -8.81 -1.62
C LYS A 23 -13.89 -9.08 -2.74
N ASN A 24 -13.66 -8.07 -3.57
CA ASN A 24 -12.52 -8.02 -4.45
C ASN A 24 -11.35 -7.99 -3.46
N ILE A 25 -10.76 -9.17 -3.20
CA ILE A 25 -9.50 -9.26 -2.47
C ILE A 25 -8.55 -8.52 -3.39
N LYS A 26 -8.44 -7.20 -3.14
CA LYS A 26 -7.53 -6.31 -3.82
C LYS A 26 -6.19 -6.96 -3.59
N GLN A 27 -5.67 -7.64 -4.61
CA GLN A 27 -4.33 -8.18 -4.59
C GLN A 27 -3.47 -6.93 -4.59
N THR A 28 -3.22 -6.39 -3.39
CA THR A 28 -2.47 -5.15 -3.20
C THR A 28 -1.09 -5.46 -3.72
N SER A 29 -0.78 -4.94 -4.90
CA SER A 29 0.56 -5.07 -5.48
C SER A 29 1.52 -4.49 -4.45
N ARG A 30 2.37 -5.35 -3.88
CA ARG A 30 3.39 -4.95 -2.92
C ARG A 30 4.52 -4.30 -3.72
N ASP A 31 4.31 -3.03 -4.05
CA ASP A 31 5.18 -2.20 -4.89
C ASP A 31 6.24 -1.45 -4.08
N GLY A 32 6.23 -1.60 -2.75
CA GLY A 32 7.18 -0.96 -1.85
C GLY A 32 6.97 0.54 -1.69
N SER A 33 5.86 1.14 -2.13
CA SER A 33 5.65 2.61 -2.05
C SER A 33 5.21 3.12 -0.67
N SER A 34 4.94 2.22 0.28
CA SER A 34 4.46 2.52 1.64
C SER A 34 4.62 1.29 2.53
N TYR A 35 4.40 1.43 3.84
CA TYR A 35 4.40 0.30 4.77
C TYR A 35 3.35 -0.77 4.42
N GLU A 36 2.14 -0.36 4.04
CA GLU A 36 1.03 -1.25 3.68
C GLU A 36 1.31 -2.04 2.40
N LYS A 37 2.15 -1.49 1.52
CA LYS A 37 2.57 -2.10 0.27
C LYS A 37 4.02 -2.58 0.29
N ALA A 38 4.63 -2.68 1.47
CA ALA A 38 6.03 -3.05 1.60
C ALA A 38 6.30 -4.41 0.96
N ILE A 39 7.42 -4.56 0.26
CA ILE A 39 7.84 -5.82 -0.36
C ILE A 39 8.29 -6.76 0.75
N ILE A 40 7.88 -8.03 0.74
CA ILE A 40 8.43 -9.01 1.70
C ILE A 40 9.81 -9.41 1.19
N ALA A 41 10.86 -9.04 1.91
CA ALA A 41 12.23 -9.49 1.60
C ALA A 41 12.56 -10.75 2.41
N LYS A 42 13.28 -11.68 1.79
CA LYS A 42 13.84 -12.88 2.43
C LYS A 42 15.31 -12.71 2.79
N SER A 43 15.97 -11.71 2.22
CA SER A 43 17.35 -11.36 2.50
C SER A 43 17.64 -9.90 2.12
N ILE A 44 18.72 -9.36 2.66
CA ILE A 44 19.23 -8.03 2.27
C ILE A 44 19.54 -7.99 0.76
N SER A 45 20.11 -9.05 0.18
CA SER A 45 20.41 -9.09 -1.27
C SER A 45 19.19 -8.87 -2.13
N GLU A 46 18.06 -9.47 -1.74
CA GLU A 46 16.78 -9.36 -2.46
C GLU A 46 16.27 -7.90 -2.50
N GLU A 47 16.51 -7.10 -1.45
CA GLU A 47 16.15 -5.68 -1.43
C GLU A 47 16.94 -4.87 -2.46
N TYR A 48 18.26 -5.05 -2.46
CA TYR A 48 19.16 -4.38 -3.39
C TYR A 48 18.91 -4.82 -4.84
N GLU A 49 18.61 -6.09 -5.06
CA GLU A 49 18.21 -6.61 -6.37
C GLU A 49 16.89 -6.00 -6.84
N TYR A 50 15.89 -5.94 -5.96
CA TYR A 50 14.61 -5.32 -6.29
C TYR A 50 14.79 -3.87 -6.76
N VAL A 51 15.47 -3.03 -5.97
CA VAL A 51 15.64 -1.60 -6.34
C VAL A 51 16.42 -1.41 -7.63
N LYS A 52 17.40 -2.28 -7.92
CA LYS A 52 18.13 -2.27 -9.20
C LYS A 52 17.22 -2.60 -10.38
N THR A 53 16.25 -3.50 -10.20
CA THR A 53 15.30 -3.84 -11.27
C THR A 53 14.29 -2.73 -11.54
N VAL A 54 13.73 -2.12 -10.49
CA VAL A 54 12.68 -1.10 -10.64
C VAL A 54 13.23 0.31 -10.87
N CYS A 55 14.46 0.59 -10.46
CA CYS A 55 15.13 1.86 -10.73
C CYS A 55 16.63 1.68 -11.03
N SER A 56 16.93 1.14 -12.20
CA SER A 56 18.31 0.86 -12.66
C SER A 56 19.24 2.08 -12.72
N ASN A 57 18.69 3.27 -12.97
CA ASN A 57 19.45 4.52 -13.08
C ASN A 57 19.31 5.44 -11.84
N CYS A 58 18.75 4.93 -10.74
CA CYS A 58 18.67 5.70 -9.51
C CYS A 58 20.01 5.75 -8.78
N GLN A 59 20.34 6.90 -8.20
CA GLN A 59 21.40 7.03 -7.21
C GLN A 59 20.88 6.55 -5.85
N PHE A 60 21.59 5.61 -5.22
CA PHE A 60 21.31 5.23 -3.84
C PHE A 60 21.70 6.36 -2.88
N LEU A 61 20.77 6.76 -2.00
CA LEU A 61 21.00 7.82 -1.00
C LEU A 61 21.27 7.26 0.39
N GLY A 62 20.68 6.11 0.73
CA GLY A 62 20.88 5.48 2.03
C GLY A 62 19.73 4.55 2.42
N GLN A 63 19.94 3.83 3.51
CA GLN A 63 18.98 2.91 4.12
C GLN A 63 18.62 3.39 5.53
N ALA A 64 17.39 3.10 5.97
CA ALA A 64 16.96 3.30 7.35
C ALA A 64 16.15 2.09 7.85
N LEU A 65 16.47 1.62 9.06
CA LEU A 65 15.64 0.69 9.81
C LEU A 65 14.48 1.47 10.45
N SER A 66 13.26 0.99 10.26
CA SER A 66 12.04 1.58 10.82
C SER A 66 11.15 0.50 11.42
N TYR A 67 10.42 0.85 12.47
CA TYR A 67 9.34 0.01 13.00
C TYR A 67 8.00 0.63 12.67
N TYR A 68 7.05 -0.19 12.21
CA TYR A 68 5.67 0.22 12.00
C TYR A 68 4.74 -0.94 12.39
N ASN A 69 3.79 -0.68 13.29
CA ASN A 69 2.91 -1.73 13.86
C ASN A 69 3.70 -2.96 14.36
N ASP A 70 4.75 -2.71 15.14
CA ASP A 70 5.66 -3.72 15.73
C ASP A 70 6.38 -4.63 14.73
N ARG A 71 6.39 -4.28 13.44
CA ARG A 71 7.17 -4.98 12.41
C ARG A 71 8.40 -4.16 12.01
N PRO A 72 9.57 -4.81 11.86
CA PRO A 72 10.76 -4.15 11.34
C PRO A 72 10.68 -4.01 9.81
N TYR A 73 11.13 -2.87 9.32
CA TYR A 73 11.22 -2.55 7.91
C TYR A 73 12.57 -1.93 7.58
N ASP A 74 13.10 -2.28 6.41
CA ASP A 74 14.17 -1.51 5.78
C ASP A 74 13.58 -0.57 4.73
N ILE A 75 14.03 0.68 4.75
CA ILE A 75 13.61 1.73 3.81
C ILE A 75 14.82 2.18 3.01
N LEU A 76 14.85 1.82 1.73
CA LEU A 76 15.88 2.24 0.79
C LEU A 76 15.46 3.56 0.13
N ASN A 77 16.26 4.61 0.32
CA ASN A 77 16.06 5.93 -0.26
C ASN A 77 16.94 6.10 -1.50
N LEU A 78 16.34 6.49 -2.61
CA LEU A 78 17.01 6.67 -3.89
C LEU A 78 16.64 8.03 -4.51
N LYS A 79 17.48 8.49 -5.44
CA LYS A 79 17.24 9.68 -6.27
C LYS A 79 17.20 9.27 -7.74
N LYS A 80 16.10 9.57 -8.42
CA LYS A 80 15.93 9.37 -9.86
C LYS A 80 16.80 10.37 -10.65
N PRO A 81 17.09 10.10 -11.94
CA PRO A 81 17.85 11.02 -12.79
C PRO A 81 17.25 12.43 -12.92
N ASN A 82 15.92 12.56 -12.83
CA ASN A 82 15.20 13.85 -12.83
C ASN A 82 15.31 14.63 -11.51
N GLY A 83 16.02 14.10 -10.51
CA GLY A 83 16.19 14.71 -9.19
C GLY A 83 15.15 14.32 -8.14
N GLU A 84 14.08 13.64 -8.53
CA GLU A 84 13.01 13.17 -7.63
C GLU A 84 13.56 12.13 -6.65
N LYS A 85 13.18 12.24 -5.37
CA LYS A 85 13.51 11.23 -4.34
C LYS A 85 12.39 10.21 -4.26
N VAL A 86 12.76 8.93 -4.19
CA VAL A 86 11.84 7.81 -4.02
C VAL A 86 12.32 6.91 -2.89
N SER A 87 11.39 6.31 -2.16
CA SER A 87 11.68 5.37 -1.08
C SER A 87 10.98 4.04 -1.36
N TYR A 88 11.69 2.93 -1.13
CA TYR A 88 11.13 1.59 -1.21
C TYR A 88 11.16 0.94 0.17
N TYR A 89 10.01 0.40 0.59
CA TYR A 89 9.78 -0.18 1.91
C TYR A 89 9.81 -1.70 1.81
N PHE A 90 10.62 -2.33 2.65
CA PHE A 90 10.79 -3.78 2.72
C PHE A 90 10.39 -4.29 4.10
N ASP A 91 9.48 -5.25 4.15
CA ASP A 91 9.14 -6.00 5.36
C ASP A 91 10.22 -7.06 5.56
N ILE A 92 11.05 -6.85 6.58
CA ILE A 92 12.21 -7.69 6.91
C ILE A 92 11.95 -8.61 8.09
N SER A 93 10.69 -8.73 8.53
CA SER A 93 10.28 -9.56 9.69
C SER A 93 10.72 -11.03 9.57
N SER A 94 10.97 -11.49 8.36
CA SER A 94 11.37 -12.87 8.09
C SER A 94 12.78 -13.19 8.60
N PHE A 95 13.71 -12.23 8.55
CA PHE A 95 15.13 -12.44 8.89
C PHE A 95 15.70 -11.46 9.92
N PHE A 96 15.04 -10.34 10.20
CA PHE A 96 15.54 -9.36 11.17
C PHE A 96 15.76 -9.98 12.56
N GLY A 97 16.94 -9.75 13.14
CA GLY A 97 17.32 -10.24 14.46
C GLY A 97 17.66 -11.74 14.54
N LYS A 98 17.65 -12.48 13.42
CA LYS A 98 17.91 -13.94 13.41
C LYS A 98 19.35 -14.33 13.05
N GLY A 99 20.22 -13.35 12.79
CA GLY A 99 21.53 -13.59 12.18
C GLY A 99 21.39 -13.84 10.67
N PHE A 100 22.34 -13.32 9.90
CA PHE A 100 22.38 -13.40 8.44
C PHE A 100 23.20 -14.61 7.98
#